data_AF-A0A136L2Q8-F1
#
_entry.id   AF-A0A136L2Q8-F1
#
_cell.length_a   1.000
_cell.length_b   1.000
_cell.length_c   1.000
_cell.angle_alpha   90.00
_cell.angle_beta   90.00
_cell.angle_gamma   90.00
#
_symmetry.space_group_name_H-M   'P 1'
#
loop_
_entity.id
_entity.type
_entity.pdbx_description
1 polymer ?
#
loop_
_entity_poly.entity_id
_entity_poly.type
_entity_poly.pdbx_seq_one_letter_code
_entity_poly.pdbx_strand_id
1 'polypeptide(L)'
;TDHSQSSIVSGLSELILTKPKTLITSISIPLNVKTSFEYVSKTPTDKPIVCAALAKWNSGRTRLTLGGFGRNPMLGMDGTESNGVTEAARNAYQEAGDEWASAEYRAEMAVVLSKRCLENLGASHSE
;
A
#
# COMPACT_ATOMS: atom_id res chain seq x y z
N THR A 1 -21.89 -37.14 7.05
CA THR A 1 -20.43 -36.99 6.82
C THR A 1 -20.08 -35.61 7.31
N ASP A 2 -19.36 -35.53 8.42
CA ASP A 2 -19.04 -34.26 9.07
C ASP A 2 -18.00 -33.51 8.23
N HIS A 3 -18.45 -32.48 7.50
CA HIS A 3 -17.54 -31.55 6.84
C HIS A 3 -17.05 -30.58 7.90
N SER A 4 -16.07 -30.99 8.71
CA SER A 4 -15.42 -30.06 9.62
C SER A 4 -14.70 -29.01 8.76
N GLN A 5 -15.33 -27.84 8.62
CA GLN A 5 -14.78 -26.72 7.89
C GLN A 5 -13.59 -26.19 8.70
N SER A 6 -12.39 -26.62 8.31
CA SER A 6 -11.15 -26.09 8.87
C SER A 6 -10.90 -24.69 8.33
N SER A 7 -10.77 -23.71 9.23
CA SER A 7 -10.36 -22.35 8.87
C SER A 7 -8.84 -22.26 8.81
N ILE A 8 -8.30 -21.66 7.76
CA ILE A 8 -6.86 -21.42 7.58
C ILE A 8 -6.59 -19.94 7.82
N VAL A 9 -5.55 -19.64 8.60
CA VAL A 9 -5.03 -18.27 8.77
C VAL A 9 -3.85 -18.10 7.83
N SER A 10 -3.94 -17.15 6.92
CA SER A 10 -2.85 -16.78 6.00
C SER A 10 -2.39 -15.35 6.26
N GLY A 11 -1.09 -15.11 6.11
CA GLY A 11 -0.56 -13.76 6.10
C GLY A 11 -1.03 -12.98 4.87
N LEU A 12 -1.09 -11.64 4.96
CA LEU A 12 -1.58 -10.79 3.86
C LEU A 12 -0.79 -11.00 2.56
N SER A 13 0.54 -11.09 2.64
CA SER A 13 1.39 -11.30 1.47
C SER A 13 1.12 -12.65 0.81
N GLU A 14 0.97 -13.71 1.61
CA GLU A 14 0.64 -15.04 1.11
C GLU A 14 -0.72 -15.05 0.42
N LEU A 15 -1.74 -14.43 1.05
CA LEU A 15 -3.09 -14.34 0.49
C LEU A 15 -3.10 -13.62 -0.87
N ILE A 16 -2.39 -12.50 -0.98
CA ILE A 16 -2.30 -11.71 -2.23
C ILE A 16 -1.57 -12.48 -3.34
N LEU A 17 -0.51 -13.23 -2.99
CA LEU A 17 0.30 -13.96 -3.96
C LEU A 17 -0.38 -15.24 -4.44
N THR A 18 -0.95 -16.03 -3.52
CA THR A 18 -1.53 -17.34 -3.82
C THR A 18 -2.96 -17.27 -4.35
N LYS A 19 -3.70 -16.20 -4.01
CA LYS A 19 -5.10 -15.97 -4.41
C LYS A 19 -5.95 -17.24 -4.29
N PRO A 20 -6.02 -17.83 -3.08
CA PRO A 20 -6.71 -19.10 -2.88
C PRO A 20 -8.20 -18.94 -3.20
N LYS A 21 -8.82 -19.98 -3.74
CA LYS A 21 -10.26 -20.02 -4.03
C LYS A 21 -11.05 -20.39 -2.77
N THR A 22 -10.81 -19.66 -1.69
CA THR A 22 -11.46 -19.85 -0.38
C THR A 22 -12.28 -18.62 -0.02
N LEU A 23 -13.26 -18.80 0.87
CA LEU A 23 -14.04 -17.68 1.40
C LEU A 23 -13.23 -17.00 2.51
N ILE A 24 -13.00 -15.70 2.37
CA ILE A 24 -12.45 -14.88 3.46
C ILE A 24 -13.59 -14.64 4.45
N THR A 25 -13.47 -15.19 5.66
CA THR A 25 -14.49 -15.09 6.71
C THR A 25 -14.14 -14.07 7.81
N SER A 26 -12.86 -13.69 7.92
CA SER A 26 -12.39 -12.73 8.91
C SER A 26 -11.10 -12.04 8.43
N ILE A 27 -10.91 -10.80 8.88
CA ILE A 27 -9.68 -10.03 8.68
C ILE A 27 -9.27 -9.47 10.05
N SER A 28 -8.06 -9.79 10.50
CA SER A 28 -7.48 -9.23 11.73
C SER A 28 -6.45 -8.16 11.38
N ILE A 29 -6.64 -6.95 11.90
CA ILE A 29 -5.77 -5.80 11.65
C ILE A 29 -5.21 -5.32 13.00
N PRO A 30 -3.89 -5.32 13.22
CA PRO A 30 -3.30 -4.75 14.43
C PRO A 30 -3.45 -3.22 14.41
N LEU A 31 -4.01 -2.65 15.49
CA LEU A 31 -4.35 -1.21 15.57
C LEU A 31 -3.23 -0.34 16.17
N ASN A 32 -2.10 -0.93 16.56
CA ASN A 32 -0.95 -0.21 17.16
C ASN A 32 -0.01 0.39 16.09
N VAL A 33 -0.58 1.05 15.09
CA VAL A 33 0.14 1.61 13.95
C VAL A 33 -0.59 2.87 13.44
N LYS A 34 0.16 3.90 13.05
CA LYS A 34 -0.41 5.06 12.35
C LYS A 34 -0.42 4.78 10.85
N THR A 35 -1.52 5.08 10.17
CA THR A 35 -1.65 4.86 8.73
C THR A 35 -2.09 6.12 8.00
N SER A 36 -1.66 6.25 6.74
CA SER A 36 -2.13 7.29 5.83
C SER A 36 -2.29 6.70 4.42
N PHE A 37 -3.29 7.15 3.70
CA PHE A 37 -3.61 6.68 2.36
C PHE A 37 -3.92 7.86 1.44
N GLU A 38 -3.25 7.91 0.30
CA GLU A 38 -3.36 8.98 -0.68
C GLU A 38 -3.47 8.36 -2.08
N TYR A 39 -4.27 8.97 -2.95
CA TYR A 39 -4.46 8.47 -4.31
C TYR A 39 -4.72 9.58 -5.32
N VAL A 40 -4.53 9.25 -6.60
CA VAL A 40 -4.97 10.07 -7.74
C VAL A 40 -5.72 9.20 -8.74
N SER A 41 -6.84 9.73 -9.23
CA SER A 41 -7.71 9.10 -10.22
C SER A 41 -8.30 10.17 -11.15
N LYS A 42 -8.91 9.78 -12.28
CA LYS A 42 -9.58 10.72 -13.19
C LYS A 42 -10.84 11.30 -12.56
N THR A 43 -11.62 10.44 -11.89
CA THR A 43 -12.78 10.84 -11.07
C THR A 43 -12.74 10.12 -9.71
N PRO A 44 -13.43 10.63 -8.67
CA PRO A 44 -13.38 10.05 -7.33
C PRO A 44 -13.82 8.58 -7.23
N THR A 45 -14.65 8.11 -8.17
CA THR A 45 -15.16 6.73 -8.20
C THR A 45 -14.31 5.78 -9.05
N ASP A 46 -13.34 6.31 -9.80
CA ASP A 46 -12.47 5.48 -10.64
C ASP A 46 -11.45 4.71 -9.81
N LYS A 47 -10.94 3.61 -10.38
CA LYS A 47 -9.76 2.95 -9.85
C LYS A 47 -8.59 3.95 -9.85
N PRO A 48 -7.76 3.97 -8.79
CA PRO A 48 -6.59 4.83 -8.75
C PRO A 48 -5.63 4.56 -9.91
N ILE A 49 -5.12 5.64 -10.52
CA ILE A 49 -3.97 5.57 -11.42
C ILE A 49 -2.72 5.30 -10.58
N VAL A 50 -2.59 5.99 -9.44
CA VAL A 50 -1.58 5.74 -8.42
C VAL A 50 -2.24 5.86 -7.05
N CYS A 51 -1.89 4.96 -6.14
CA CYS A 51 -2.17 5.14 -4.73
C CYS A 51 -0.97 4.76 -3.87
N ALA A 52 -0.84 5.41 -2.73
CA ALA A 52 0.19 5.15 -1.73
C ALA A 52 -0.48 4.91 -0.36
N ALA A 53 -0.14 3.79 0.26
CA ALA A 53 -0.50 3.47 1.63
C ALA A 53 0.77 3.42 2.47
N LEU A 54 0.83 4.22 3.53
CA LEU A 54 1.96 4.29 4.44
C LEU A 54 1.51 3.87 5.83
N ALA A 55 2.28 2.98 6.45
CA ALA A 55 2.10 2.57 7.84
C ALA A 55 3.37 2.88 8.64
N LYS A 56 3.23 3.47 9.81
CA LYS A 56 4.33 3.79 10.72
C LYS A 56 4.04 3.27 12.13
N TRP A 57 4.94 2.45 12.64
CA TRP A 57 4.86 1.93 14.00
C TRP A 57 5.59 2.85 14.98
N ASN A 58 5.28 2.72 16.27
CA ASN A 58 5.92 3.48 17.34
C ASN A 58 7.44 3.24 17.43
N SER A 59 7.94 2.12 16.89
CA SER A 59 9.37 1.83 16.78
C SER A 59 10.10 2.67 15.72
N GLY A 60 9.39 3.45 14.91
CA GLY A 60 9.93 4.15 13.75
C GLY A 60 9.80 3.38 12.44
N ARG A 61 9.62 2.05 12.51
CA ARG A 61 9.44 1.19 11.33
C ARG A 61 8.37 1.78 10.42
N THR A 62 8.69 1.92 9.14
CA THR A 62 7.83 2.54 8.14
C THR A 62 7.69 1.59 6.95
N ARG A 63 6.44 1.33 6.56
CA ARG A 63 6.12 0.49 5.40
C ARG A 63 5.33 1.27 4.37
N LEU A 64 5.83 1.32 3.16
CA LEU A 64 5.17 1.92 1.99
C LEU A 64 4.66 0.81 1.07
N THR A 65 3.39 0.86 0.71
CA THR A 65 2.78 0.04 -0.34
C THR A 65 2.18 0.94 -1.40
N LEU A 66 2.36 0.56 -2.66
CA LEU A 66 1.95 1.32 -3.84
C LEU A 66 0.98 0.50 -4.69
N GLY A 67 0.05 1.17 -5.38
CA GLY A 67 -0.98 0.52 -6.19
C GLY A 67 -1.41 1.33 -7.41
N GLY A 68 -2.35 0.78 -8.18
CA GLY A 68 -2.80 1.38 -9.45
C GLY A 68 -2.04 0.90 -10.69
N PHE A 69 -0.98 0.13 -10.53
CA PHE A 69 -0.26 -0.57 -11.61
C PHE A 69 -0.12 -2.06 -11.31
N GLY A 70 -0.18 -2.91 -12.34
CA GLY A 70 0.02 -4.36 -12.22
C GLY A 70 -1.14 -5.11 -11.56
N ARG A 71 -0.91 -6.40 -11.26
CA ARG A 71 -1.95 -7.33 -10.77
C ARG A 71 -2.14 -7.33 -9.26
N ASN A 72 -1.16 -6.80 -8.53
CA ASN A 72 -1.06 -6.79 -7.08
C ASN A 72 -0.45 -5.46 -6.63
N PRO A 73 -0.78 -4.97 -5.42
CA PRO A 73 -0.05 -3.86 -4.84
C PRO A 73 1.43 -4.23 -4.63
N MET A 74 2.31 -3.26 -4.75
CA MET A 74 3.75 -3.41 -4.61
C MET A 74 4.22 -2.91 -3.24
N LEU A 75 5.00 -3.72 -2.53
CA LEU A 75 5.73 -3.27 -1.35
C LEU A 75 6.91 -2.41 -1.81
N GLY A 76 6.78 -1.09 -1.72
CA GLY A 76 7.84 -0.15 -2.14
C GLY A 76 8.96 -0.06 -1.11
N MET A 77 8.63 -0.13 0.18
CA MET A 77 9.62 -0.05 1.26
C MET A 77 9.12 -0.75 2.53
N ASP A 78 10.02 -1.37 3.27
CA ASP A 78 9.85 -1.79 4.67
C ASP A 78 11.13 -1.45 5.43
N GLY A 79 11.20 -0.21 5.93
CA GLY A 79 12.38 0.36 6.57
C GLY A 79 12.25 0.46 8.08
N THR A 80 13.37 0.53 8.79
CA THR A 80 13.42 0.83 10.23
C THR A 80 13.03 2.27 10.56
N GLU A 81 13.04 3.15 9.55
CA GLU A 81 12.66 4.56 9.63
C GLU A 81 12.00 5.01 8.31
N SER A 82 11.53 6.26 8.27
CA SER A 82 10.86 6.85 7.11
C SER A 82 11.79 7.45 6.04
N ASN A 83 13.10 7.37 6.26
CA ASN A 83 14.07 7.88 5.29
C ASN A 83 14.01 7.04 4.00
N GLY A 84 14.01 7.71 2.85
CA GLY A 84 13.96 7.04 1.55
C GLY A 84 12.58 6.63 1.04
N VAL A 85 11.48 6.97 1.74
CA VAL A 85 10.10 6.72 1.26
C VAL A 85 9.87 7.26 -0.15
N THR A 86 10.32 8.48 -0.44
CA THR A 86 10.14 9.12 -1.75
C THR A 86 10.95 8.41 -2.84
N GLU A 87 12.19 8.02 -2.54
CA GLU A 87 13.04 7.34 -3.53
C GLU A 87 12.58 5.92 -3.79
N ALA A 88 12.15 5.22 -2.74
CA ALA A 88 11.49 3.92 -2.88
C ALA A 88 10.21 4.03 -3.72
N ALA A 89 9.40 5.07 -3.50
CA ALA A 89 8.18 5.31 -4.28
C ALA A 89 8.49 5.55 -5.76
N ARG A 90 9.50 6.37 -6.06
CA ARG A 90 9.94 6.63 -7.44
C ARG A 90 10.45 5.36 -8.12
N ASN A 91 11.32 4.62 -7.44
CA ASN A 91 11.95 3.41 -7.98
C ASN A 91 10.92 2.32 -8.30
N ALA A 92 9.89 2.18 -7.48
CA ALA A 92 8.82 1.21 -7.67
C ALA A 92 8.02 1.38 -8.98
N TYR A 93 8.02 2.57 -9.59
CA TYR A 93 7.29 2.86 -10.83
C TYR A 93 8.18 3.07 -12.06
N GLN A 94 9.50 2.81 -11.98
CA GLN A 94 10.45 3.06 -13.09
C GLN A 94 10.03 2.44 -14.43
N GLU A 95 9.37 1.28 -14.40
CA GLU A 95 8.92 0.56 -15.61
C GLU A 95 7.39 0.38 -15.65
N ALA A 96 6.65 1.23 -14.95
CA ALA A 96 5.21 1.04 -14.72
C ALA A 96 4.30 1.66 -15.79
N GLY A 97 4.68 1.60 -17.07
CA GLY A 97 3.88 2.15 -18.16
C GLY A 97 2.76 1.22 -18.61
N ASP A 98 1.57 1.75 -18.85
CA ASP A 98 0.46 1.05 -19.53
C ASP A 98 -0.44 2.02 -20.33
N GLU A 99 -1.56 1.53 -20.86
CA GLU A 99 -2.55 2.32 -21.60
C GLU A 99 -3.19 3.45 -20.79
N TRP A 100 -3.07 3.43 -19.46
CA TRP A 100 -3.73 4.39 -18.55
C TRP A 100 -2.82 5.55 -18.17
N ALA A 101 -1.52 5.31 -18.00
CA ALA A 101 -0.52 6.33 -17.68
C ALA A 101 0.91 5.85 -17.97
N SER A 102 1.81 6.80 -18.23
CA SER A 102 3.24 6.52 -18.39
C SER A 102 3.92 6.18 -17.06
N ALA A 103 5.07 5.51 -17.14
CA ALA A 103 5.91 5.19 -15.98
C ALA A 103 6.39 6.46 -15.27
N GLU A 104 6.76 7.48 -16.04
CA GLU A 104 7.26 8.76 -15.53
C GLU A 104 6.19 9.48 -14.71
N TYR A 105 4.96 9.61 -15.25
CA TYR A 105 3.85 10.22 -14.53
C TYR A 105 3.56 9.48 -13.23
N ARG A 106 3.53 8.14 -13.27
CA ARG A 106 3.26 7.34 -12.07
C ARG A 106 4.36 7.49 -11.03
N ALA A 107 5.63 7.51 -11.44
CA ALA A 107 6.76 7.71 -10.54
C ALA A 107 6.71 9.09 -9.86
N GLU A 108 6.37 10.15 -10.59
CA GLU A 108 6.19 11.49 -10.02
C GLU A 108 5.02 11.55 -9.03
N MET A 109 3.87 10.98 -9.40
CA MET A 109 2.71 10.96 -8.51
C MET A 109 2.95 10.08 -7.28
N ALA A 110 3.67 8.97 -7.41
CA ALA A 110 4.02 8.12 -6.28
C ALA A 110 4.84 8.88 -5.23
N VAL A 111 5.77 9.74 -5.66
CA VAL A 111 6.55 10.62 -4.77
C VAL A 111 5.64 11.61 -4.06
N VAL A 112 4.76 12.30 -4.80
CA VAL A 112 3.83 13.31 -4.24
C VAL A 112 2.91 12.67 -3.20
N LEU A 113 2.27 11.55 -3.54
CA LEU A 113 1.32 10.87 -2.65
C LEU A 113 2.03 10.28 -1.43
N SER A 114 3.23 9.72 -1.59
CA SER A 114 4.00 9.20 -0.45
C SER A 114 4.47 10.31 0.49
N LYS A 115 4.82 11.49 -0.05
CA LYS A 115 5.15 12.68 0.76
C LYS A 115 3.94 13.17 1.57
N ARG A 116 2.77 13.27 0.94
CA ARG A 116 1.51 13.61 1.64
C ARG A 116 1.19 12.60 2.74
N CYS A 117 1.41 11.31 2.49
CA CYS A 117 1.27 10.29 3.52
C CYS A 117 2.16 10.56 4.73
N LEU A 118 3.44 10.92 4.53
CA LEU A 118 4.36 11.27 5.62
C LEU A 118 3.91 12.51 6.40
N GLU A 119 3.48 13.54 5.68
CA GLU A 119 2.99 14.79 6.28
C GLU A 119 1.76 14.54 7.16
N ASN A 120 0.79 13.77 6.68
CA ASN A 120 -0.41 13.38 7.44
C ASN A 120 -0.06 12.57 8.70
N LEU A 121 0.95 11.70 8.63
CA LEU A 121 1.41 10.94 9.80
C LEU A 121 2.18 11.83 10.80
N GLY A 122 2.89 12.86 10.33
CA GLY A 122 3.65 13.81 11.14
C GLY A 122 2.78 14.88 11.80
N ALA A 123 1.71 15.32 11.15
CA ALA A 123 0.78 16.34 11.64
C ALA A 123 -0.09 15.89 12.84
N SER A 124 0.01 14.63 13.27
CA SER A 124 -0.71 14.07 14.42
C SER A 124 -0.19 14.52 15.81
N HIS A 125 0.32 15.75 15.92
CA HIS A 125 0.67 16.43 17.19
C HIS A 125 0.15 17.87 17.18
N SER A 126 -1.17 18.04 17.23
CA SER A 126 -1.83 19.29 17.63
C SER A 126 -3.34 19.08 17.74
N GLU A 127 -3.78 18.34 18.77
CA GLU A 127 -5.10 18.49 19.40
C GLU A 127 -4.96 18.21 20.90
#